data_AF-A0A284S6J3-F1
#
_entry.id   AF-A0A284S6J3-F1
#
_cell.length_a   1.000
_cell.length_b   1.000
_cell.length_c   1.000
_cell.angle_alpha   90.00
_cell.angle_beta   90.00
_cell.angle_gamma   90.00
#
_symmetry.space_group_name_H-M   'P 1'
#
loop_
_entity.id
_entity.type
_entity.pdbx_description
1 polymer ?
#
loop_
_entity_poly.entity_id
_entity_poly.type
_entity_poly.pdbx_seq_one_letter_code
_entity_poly.pdbx_strand_id
1 'polypeptide(L)'
;MPASVFLLSAFVAWASTKNIVAKTIGAWLTGVHGWHTLHGAPWYGGNDFVSLIKSSASKKATGSPRPKRRPVTIEHLIALQSCLNFKDSFDVAVFAVALCAFWGCCCLGELTIPSHNSFDPRLHVAKSTPISFRNHPGGASSAHFHIPWGKMERQEGADLIFTAREALCPVKALRAHLTSNKDTLDEAPLFAFRTANGSWAPMVKQWFLDRCREIWIPLNCDHIHGHSFRPGGATELLLAGVLPETVAKLGRWKSLAFLIYWRKLEELIPTMISASYSPSRLADLQTAFESFRIAHKLPDKIVL
;
A
#
# COMPACT_ATOMS: atom_id res chain seq x y z
N MET A 1 35.90 6.63 -20.92
CA MET A 1 36.47 7.77 -20.16
C MET A 1 35.51 8.14 -19.04
N PRO A 2 35.97 8.48 -17.83
CA PRO A 2 35.11 8.95 -16.75
C PRO A 2 34.33 10.20 -17.17
N ALA A 3 33.06 10.32 -16.77
CA ALA A 3 32.28 11.53 -16.98
C ALA A 3 32.94 12.72 -16.27
N SER A 4 33.31 13.75 -17.03
CA SER A 4 33.92 14.97 -16.50
C SER A 4 32.90 15.85 -15.76
N VAL A 5 33.40 16.82 -14.98
CA VAL A 5 32.59 17.86 -14.34
C VAL A 5 31.65 18.54 -15.36
N PHE A 6 32.19 18.93 -16.52
CA PHE A 6 31.41 19.59 -17.57
C PHE A 6 30.35 18.68 -18.18
N LEU A 7 30.65 17.39 -18.40
CA LEU A 7 29.68 16.45 -18.94
C LEU A 7 28.53 16.18 -17.97
N LEU A 8 28.83 16.02 -16.68
CA LEU A 8 27.82 15.86 -15.63
C LEU A 8 26.96 17.12 -15.50
N SER A 9 27.56 18.31 -15.49
CA SER A 9 26.83 19.58 -15.47
C SER A 9 25.95 19.78 -16.70
N ALA A 10 26.48 19.48 -17.90
CA ALA A 10 25.72 19.57 -19.14
C ALA A 10 24.54 18.60 -19.15
N PHE A 11 24.72 17.38 -18.65
CA PHE A 11 23.65 16.39 -18.50
C PHE A 11 22.54 16.89 -17.56
N VAL A 12 22.90 17.45 -16.40
CA VAL A 12 21.92 18.03 -15.45
C VAL A 12 21.19 19.21 -16.08
N ALA A 13 21.92 20.12 -16.75
CA ALA A 13 21.35 21.27 -17.42
C ALA A 13 20.38 20.85 -18.53
N TRP A 14 20.78 19.89 -19.39
CA TRP A 14 19.92 19.31 -20.42
C TRP A 14 18.66 18.66 -19.83
N ALA A 15 18.79 17.86 -18.77
CA ALA A 15 17.62 17.25 -18.14
C ALA A 15 16.67 18.32 -17.57
N SER A 16 17.21 19.41 -17.04
CA SER A 16 16.43 20.57 -16.60
C SER A 16 15.71 21.28 -17.76
N THR A 17 16.34 21.46 -18.93
CA THR A 17 15.66 22.04 -20.10
C THR A 17 14.55 21.13 -20.65
N LYS A 18 14.61 19.83 -20.36
CA LYS A 18 13.55 18.85 -20.66
C LYS A 18 12.48 18.74 -19.57
N ASN A 19 12.44 19.65 -18.60
CA ASN A 19 11.50 19.66 -17.48
C ASN A 19 11.50 18.35 -16.66
N ILE A 20 12.64 17.64 -16.62
CA ILE A 20 12.77 16.45 -15.78
C ILE A 20 12.85 16.89 -14.32
N VAL A 21 12.04 16.28 -13.46
CA VAL A 21 12.02 16.60 -12.03
C VAL A 21 13.36 16.29 -11.38
N ALA A 22 13.81 17.16 -10.47
CA ALA A 22 15.13 17.07 -9.82
C ALA A 22 15.41 15.71 -9.19
N LYS A 23 14.38 15.07 -8.61
CA LYS A 23 14.48 13.73 -8.04
C LYS A 23 14.92 12.67 -9.05
N THR A 24 14.39 12.74 -10.28
CA THR A 24 14.77 11.82 -11.37
C THR A 24 16.20 12.09 -11.82
N ILE A 25 16.59 13.36 -11.95
CA ILE A 25 17.97 13.74 -12.28
C ILE A 25 18.96 13.19 -11.23
N GLY A 26 18.63 13.31 -9.94
CA GLY A 26 19.42 12.73 -8.86
C GLY A 26 19.55 11.21 -8.92
N ALA A 27 18.46 10.51 -9.27
CA ALA A 27 18.48 9.06 -9.47
C ALA A 27 19.37 8.64 -10.66
N TRP A 28 19.29 9.38 -11.78
CA TRP A 28 20.17 9.15 -12.93
C TRP A 28 21.63 9.36 -12.57
N LEU A 29 21.98 10.45 -11.90
CA LEU A 29 23.35 10.69 -11.42
C LEU A 29 23.85 9.61 -10.46
N THR A 30 22.96 9.05 -9.64
CA THR A 30 23.31 7.92 -8.77
C THR A 30 23.65 6.67 -9.60
N GLY A 31 22.91 6.41 -10.68
CA GLY A 31 23.23 5.34 -11.62
C GLY A 31 24.58 5.55 -12.32
N VAL A 32 24.86 6.77 -12.77
CA VAL A 32 26.17 7.13 -13.36
C VAL A 32 27.29 6.98 -12.34
N HIS A 33 27.09 7.42 -11.09
CA HIS A 33 28.05 7.22 -10.01
C HIS A 33 28.32 5.73 -9.77
N GLY A 34 27.28 4.89 -9.72
CA GLY A 34 27.42 3.45 -9.57
C GLY A 34 28.24 2.81 -10.69
N TRP A 35 28.07 3.26 -11.93
CA TRP A 35 28.92 2.83 -13.05
C TRP A 35 30.39 3.22 -12.84
N HIS A 36 30.66 4.45 -12.40
CA HIS A 36 32.02 4.90 -12.08
C HIS A 36 32.66 4.05 -10.98
N THR A 37 31.95 3.83 -9.88
CA THR A 37 32.41 3.00 -8.75
C THR A 37 32.74 1.58 -9.21
N LEU A 38 31.87 0.95 -10.01
CA LEU A 38 32.07 -0.41 -10.49
C LEU A 38 33.32 -0.56 -11.36
N HIS A 39 33.69 0.49 -12.11
CA HIS A 39 34.84 0.47 -13.03
C HIS A 39 36.09 1.15 -12.45
N GLY A 40 36.11 1.50 -11.16
CA GLY A 40 37.24 2.19 -10.52
C GLY A 40 37.52 3.57 -11.12
N ALA A 41 36.54 4.19 -11.77
CA ALA A 41 36.70 5.46 -12.46
C ALA A 41 36.46 6.65 -11.49
N PRO A 42 37.23 7.75 -11.59
CA PRO A 42 37.05 8.89 -10.70
C PRO A 42 35.65 9.50 -10.84
N TRP A 43 35.00 9.81 -9.71
CA TRP A 43 33.67 10.43 -9.67
C TRP A 43 33.76 11.92 -9.34
N TYR A 44 33.26 12.76 -10.24
CA TYR A 44 33.30 14.22 -10.09
C TYR A 44 31.94 14.85 -9.77
N GLY A 45 30.89 14.06 -9.54
CA GLY A 45 29.55 14.61 -9.28
C GLY A 45 29.36 15.25 -7.90
N GLY A 46 30.35 15.14 -7.02
CA GLY A 46 30.44 15.91 -5.77
C GLY A 46 31.08 17.29 -5.93
N ASN A 47 31.58 17.64 -7.12
CA ASN A 47 32.18 18.95 -7.39
C ASN A 47 31.16 20.08 -7.23
N ASP A 48 31.58 21.21 -6.66
CA ASP A 48 30.73 22.38 -6.39
C ASP A 48 29.99 22.89 -7.62
N PHE A 49 30.64 22.87 -8.79
CA PHE A 49 30.01 23.29 -10.03
C PHE A 49 28.82 22.39 -10.40
N VAL A 50 28.95 21.07 -10.27
CA VAL A 50 27.85 20.13 -10.51
C VAL A 50 26.74 20.34 -9.48
N SER A 51 27.09 20.56 -8.21
CA SER A 51 26.15 20.84 -7.12
C SER A 51 25.35 22.13 -7.33
N LEU A 52 25.99 23.20 -7.80
CA LEU A 52 25.35 24.45 -8.15
C LEU A 52 24.36 24.27 -9.31
N ILE A 53 24.77 23.56 -10.37
CA ILE A 53 23.89 23.29 -11.51
C ILE A 53 22.69 22.42 -11.10
N LYS A 54 22.89 21.43 -10.22
CA LYS A 54 21.79 20.63 -9.63
C LYS A 54 20.83 21.47 -8.81
N SER A 55 21.36 22.40 -8.02
CA SER A 55 20.55 23.31 -7.19
C SER A 55 19.72 24.25 -8.07
N SER A 56 20.32 24.82 -9.10
CA SER A 56 19.63 25.65 -10.10
C SER A 56 18.58 24.86 -10.87
N ALA A 57 18.89 23.63 -11.30
CA ALA A 57 17.93 22.74 -11.94
C ALA A 57 16.75 22.40 -11.02
N SER A 58 17.00 22.24 -9.72
CA SER A 58 15.95 21.96 -8.72
C SER A 58 15.04 23.16 -8.48
N LYS A 59 15.59 24.39 -8.47
CA LYS A 59 14.82 25.63 -8.36
C LYS A 59 14.03 25.94 -9.64
N LYS A 60 14.61 25.62 -10.81
CA LYS A 60 13.96 25.79 -12.12
C LYS A 60 12.89 24.73 -12.39
N ALA A 61 12.92 23.59 -11.70
CA ALA A 61 11.90 22.57 -11.85
C ALA A 61 10.53 23.13 -11.43
N THR A 62 9.80 23.67 -12.40
CA THR A 62 8.40 24.13 -12.31
C THR A 62 7.42 22.98 -12.28
N GLY A 63 7.90 21.74 -12.44
CA GLY A 63 7.09 20.54 -12.32
C GLY A 63 6.51 20.44 -10.92
N SER A 64 5.22 20.77 -10.79
CA SER A 64 4.44 20.45 -9.60
C SER A 64 4.73 19.01 -9.19
N PRO A 65 4.99 18.72 -7.89
CA PRO A 65 5.07 17.34 -7.42
C PRO A 65 3.86 16.60 -7.99
N ARG A 66 4.08 15.45 -8.65
CA ARG A 66 2.99 14.68 -9.24
C ARG A 66 1.83 14.64 -8.24
N PRO A 67 0.61 15.04 -8.64
CA PRO A 67 -0.50 15.10 -7.71
C PRO A 67 -0.59 13.75 -7.00
N LYS A 68 -0.71 13.84 -5.68
CA LYS A 68 -0.85 12.70 -4.79
C LYS A 68 -2.00 11.84 -5.35
N ARG A 69 -1.69 10.64 -5.87
CA ARG A 69 -2.69 9.74 -6.48
C ARG A 69 -3.90 9.60 -5.56
N ARG A 70 -5.11 9.68 -6.12
CA ARG A 70 -6.34 9.51 -5.35
C ARG A 70 -6.37 8.09 -4.76
N PRO A 71 -6.64 7.95 -3.45
CA PRO A 71 -6.82 6.65 -2.84
C PRO A 71 -8.10 5.99 -3.38
N VAL A 72 -8.13 4.65 -3.39
CA VAL A 72 -9.40 3.93 -3.43
C VAL A 72 -10.17 4.29 -2.15
N THR A 73 -11.49 4.38 -2.23
CA THR A 73 -12.36 4.68 -1.09
C THR A 73 -13.41 3.58 -0.91
N ILE A 74 -14.21 3.65 0.15
CA ILE A 74 -15.32 2.72 0.38
C ILE A 74 -16.34 2.77 -0.76
N GLU A 75 -16.64 3.95 -1.30
CA GLU A 75 -17.57 4.12 -2.43
C GLU A 75 -17.12 3.34 -3.66
N HIS A 76 -15.81 3.32 -3.94
CA HIS A 76 -15.25 2.52 -5.02
C HIS A 76 -15.45 1.02 -4.80
N LEU A 77 -15.31 0.53 -3.55
CA LEU A 77 -15.52 -0.86 -3.21
C LEU A 77 -17.00 -1.25 -3.24
N ILE A 78 -17.90 -0.35 -2.83
CA ILE A 78 -19.34 -0.52 -2.94
C ILE A 78 -19.73 -0.61 -4.43
N ALA A 79 -19.21 0.29 -5.27
CA ALA A 79 -19.45 0.23 -6.71
C ALA A 79 -19.00 -1.11 -7.32
N LEU A 80 -17.83 -1.62 -6.93
CA LEU A 80 -17.40 -2.96 -7.34
C LEU A 80 -18.37 -4.04 -6.86
N GLN A 81 -18.79 -4.00 -5.58
CA GLN A 81 -19.73 -4.97 -5.04
C GLN A 81 -21.07 -4.97 -5.78
N SER A 82 -21.57 -3.80 -6.18
CA SER A 82 -22.86 -3.65 -6.85
C SER A 82 -22.83 -4.01 -8.34
N CYS A 83 -21.69 -3.86 -9.01
CA CYS A 83 -21.60 -4.02 -10.47
C CYS A 83 -20.90 -5.30 -10.94
N LEU A 84 -20.14 -5.99 -10.07
CA LEU A 84 -19.51 -7.27 -10.41
C LEU A 84 -20.53 -8.42 -10.42
N ASN A 85 -20.36 -9.34 -11.37
CA ASN A 85 -21.17 -10.54 -11.48
C ASN A 85 -20.57 -11.69 -10.65
N PHE A 86 -21.11 -11.95 -9.45
CA PHE A 86 -20.61 -13.02 -8.57
C PHE A 86 -20.90 -14.46 -9.04
N LYS A 87 -21.54 -14.64 -10.21
CA LYS A 87 -21.60 -15.95 -10.88
C LYS A 87 -20.38 -16.19 -11.78
N ASP A 88 -19.68 -15.13 -12.16
CA ASP A 88 -18.48 -15.19 -12.97
C ASP A 88 -17.23 -15.34 -12.09
N SER A 89 -16.40 -16.33 -12.40
CA SER A 89 -15.21 -16.67 -11.61
C SER A 89 -14.15 -15.57 -11.60
N PHE A 90 -14.04 -14.78 -12.68
CA PHE A 90 -13.12 -13.66 -12.77
C PHE A 90 -13.58 -12.51 -11.87
N ASP A 91 -14.85 -12.13 -11.93
CA ASP A 91 -15.41 -11.05 -11.10
C ASP A 91 -15.34 -11.35 -9.60
N VAL A 92 -15.54 -12.63 -9.19
CA VAL A 92 -15.32 -13.06 -7.80
C VAL A 92 -13.86 -12.86 -7.38
N ALA A 93 -12.90 -13.23 -8.24
CA ALA A 93 -11.47 -13.06 -7.98
C ALA A 93 -11.08 -11.57 -7.94
N VAL A 94 -11.62 -10.74 -8.84
CA VAL A 94 -11.44 -9.27 -8.83
C VAL A 94 -11.90 -8.70 -7.50
N PHE A 95 -13.08 -9.07 -7.02
CA PHE A 95 -13.59 -8.55 -5.76
C PHE A 95 -12.73 -8.96 -4.56
N ALA A 96 -12.29 -10.23 -4.52
CA ALA A 96 -11.41 -10.72 -3.47
C ALA A 96 -10.05 -9.98 -3.46
N VAL A 97 -9.44 -9.78 -4.63
CA VAL A 97 -8.19 -9.00 -4.75
C VAL A 97 -8.39 -7.55 -4.31
N ALA A 98 -9.49 -6.91 -4.71
CA ALA A 98 -9.78 -5.52 -4.34
C ALA A 98 -9.87 -5.37 -2.82
N LEU A 99 -10.63 -6.24 -2.15
CA LEU A 99 -10.81 -6.18 -0.69
C LEU A 99 -9.54 -6.58 0.06
N CYS A 100 -8.79 -7.58 -0.39
CA CYS A 100 -7.52 -7.93 0.21
C CYS A 100 -6.49 -6.80 0.05
N ALA A 101 -6.35 -6.24 -1.15
CA ALA A 101 -5.42 -5.14 -1.42
C ALA A 101 -5.73 -3.90 -0.57
N PHE A 102 -7.03 -3.58 -0.43
CA PHE A 102 -7.49 -2.46 0.37
C PHE A 102 -7.27 -2.74 1.87
N TRP A 103 -7.96 -3.73 2.44
CA TRP A 103 -7.97 -3.94 3.89
C TRP A 103 -6.66 -4.49 4.44
N GLY A 104 -5.88 -5.23 3.65
CA GLY A 104 -4.53 -5.66 4.03
C GLY A 104 -3.44 -4.63 3.74
N CYS A 105 -3.81 -3.44 3.23
CA CYS A 105 -2.86 -2.42 2.77
C CYS A 105 -1.78 -2.99 1.82
N CYS A 106 -2.13 -3.97 0.99
CA CYS A 106 -1.18 -4.69 0.16
C CYS A 106 -0.77 -3.85 -1.06
N CYS A 107 0.46 -3.99 -1.50
CA CYS A 107 0.81 -3.58 -2.86
C CYS A 107 0.10 -4.54 -3.83
N LEU A 108 -0.59 -4.01 -4.85
CA LEU A 108 -1.36 -4.86 -5.77
C LEU A 108 -0.52 -5.95 -6.45
N GLY A 109 0.77 -5.70 -6.69
CA GLY A 109 1.69 -6.71 -7.25
C GLY A 109 2.00 -7.90 -6.34
N GLU A 110 1.61 -7.84 -5.06
CA GLU A 110 1.71 -8.99 -4.15
C GLU A 110 0.55 -9.98 -4.33
N LEU A 111 -0.55 -9.54 -4.95
CA LEU A 111 -1.78 -10.32 -5.14
C LEU A 111 -2.09 -10.62 -6.61
N THR A 112 -1.32 -10.04 -7.54
CA THR A 112 -1.57 -10.12 -8.99
C THR A 112 -0.29 -10.44 -9.75
N ILE A 113 -0.44 -10.96 -10.96
CA ILE A 113 0.67 -11.35 -11.83
C ILE A 113 0.98 -10.23 -12.85
N PRO A 114 2.25 -9.96 -13.18
CA PRO A 114 2.62 -8.94 -14.16
C PRO A 114 2.05 -9.18 -15.56
N SER A 115 2.03 -10.44 -16.01
CA SER A 115 1.49 -10.86 -17.31
C SER A 115 1.04 -12.32 -17.26
N HIS A 116 0.30 -12.77 -18.28
CA HIS A 116 -0.30 -14.11 -18.33
C HIS A 116 0.70 -15.26 -18.10
N ASN A 117 1.93 -15.15 -18.62
CA ASN A 117 2.94 -16.21 -18.54
C ASN A 117 4.06 -15.90 -17.53
N SER A 118 3.83 -14.95 -16.60
CA SER A 118 4.86 -14.49 -15.66
C SER A 118 4.67 -15.00 -14.23
N PHE A 119 3.86 -16.04 -14.04
CA PHE A 119 3.76 -16.67 -12.73
C PHE A 119 5.10 -17.34 -12.37
N ASP A 120 5.52 -17.15 -11.12
CA ASP A 120 6.75 -17.71 -10.55
C ASP A 120 6.46 -17.91 -9.06
N PRO A 121 6.44 -19.16 -8.55
CA PRO A 121 6.11 -19.44 -7.15
C PRO A 121 7.14 -18.87 -6.15
N ARG A 122 8.32 -18.43 -6.61
CA ARG A 122 9.31 -17.74 -5.78
C ARG A 122 8.98 -16.27 -5.57
N LEU A 123 8.13 -15.70 -6.43
CA LEU A 123 7.78 -14.28 -6.44
C LEU A 123 6.30 -14.03 -6.16
N HIS A 124 5.45 -15.04 -6.41
CA HIS A 124 4.01 -14.91 -6.40
C HIS A 124 3.40 -16.03 -5.55
N VAL A 125 2.39 -15.68 -4.76
CA VAL A 125 1.67 -16.64 -3.92
C VAL A 125 0.91 -17.66 -4.78
N ALA A 126 1.15 -18.94 -4.52
CA ALA A 126 0.45 -20.06 -5.17
C ALA A 126 -0.83 -20.39 -4.40
N LYS A 127 -1.78 -21.05 -5.07
CA LYS A 127 -3.02 -21.52 -4.45
C LYS A 127 -2.77 -22.58 -3.38
N SER A 128 -1.76 -23.42 -3.55
CA SER A 128 -1.29 -24.39 -2.56
C SER A 128 -0.77 -23.77 -1.26
N THR A 129 -0.56 -22.46 -1.21
CA THR A 129 -0.13 -21.77 0.00
C THR A 129 -1.16 -21.95 1.11
N PRO A 130 -0.77 -22.45 2.30
CA PRO A 130 -1.70 -22.60 3.42
C PRO A 130 -2.31 -21.27 3.84
N ILE A 131 -3.64 -21.23 3.94
CA ILE A 131 -4.39 -20.06 4.43
C ILE A 131 -4.97 -20.39 5.80
N SER A 132 -4.53 -19.65 6.81
CA SER A 132 -5.02 -19.80 8.18
C SER A 132 -6.25 -18.92 8.41
N PHE A 133 -7.40 -19.52 8.65
CA PHE A 133 -8.59 -18.83 9.16
C PHE A 133 -8.67 -19.04 10.67
N ARG A 134 -8.75 -17.95 11.44
CA ARG A 134 -8.71 -18.00 12.91
C ARG A 134 -9.81 -17.16 13.52
N ASN A 135 -10.35 -17.63 14.65
CA ASN A 135 -11.18 -16.84 15.54
C ASN A 135 -10.34 -16.44 16.75
N HIS A 136 -10.54 -15.22 17.23
CA HIS A 136 -9.78 -14.60 18.30
C HIS A 136 -10.69 -14.32 19.49
N PRO A 137 -10.13 -14.21 20.71
CA PRO A 137 -10.85 -13.66 21.85
C PRO A 137 -11.49 -12.31 21.51
N GLY A 138 -12.69 -12.06 22.02
CA GLY A 138 -13.46 -10.85 21.70
C GLY A 138 -14.25 -10.91 20.39
N GLY A 139 -14.38 -12.10 19.78
CA GLY A 139 -15.28 -12.33 18.63
C GLY A 139 -14.70 -11.93 17.27
N ALA A 140 -13.45 -11.44 17.23
CA ALA A 140 -12.78 -11.13 15.97
C ALA A 140 -12.44 -12.40 15.20
N SER A 141 -12.49 -12.35 13.87
CA SER A 141 -12.05 -13.43 12.99
C SER A 141 -11.06 -12.88 11.97
N SER A 142 -10.13 -13.70 11.49
CA SER A 142 -9.10 -13.28 10.55
C SER A 142 -8.75 -14.37 9.54
N ALA A 143 -8.19 -13.96 8.41
CA ALA A 143 -7.43 -14.83 7.51
C ALA A 143 -5.99 -14.33 7.42
N HIS A 144 -5.02 -15.22 7.26
CA HIS A 144 -3.68 -14.84 6.82
C HIS A 144 -3.02 -15.93 5.98
N PHE A 145 -2.09 -15.50 5.13
CA PHE A 145 -1.22 -16.36 4.34
C PHE A 145 0.11 -15.67 4.06
N HIS A 146 1.12 -16.46 3.73
CA HIS A 146 2.45 -15.98 3.44
C HIS A 146 2.62 -15.65 1.94
N ILE A 147 3.23 -14.51 1.62
CA ILE A 147 3.72 -14.20 0.26
C ILE A 147 5.21 -14.48 0.18
N PRO A 148 5.71 -15.12 -0.89
CA PRO A 148 7.12 -15.52 -0.98
C PRO A 148 8.08 -14.35 -1.25
N TRP A 149 7.55 -13.19 -1.64
CA TRP A 149 8.37 -12.03 -1.99
C TRP A 149 7.75 -10.71 -1.57
N GLY A 150 8.51 -9.95 -0.77
CA GLY A 150 8.23 -8.57 -0.43
C GLY A 150 9.30 -7.63 -0.99
N LYS A 151 8.95 -6.40 -1.37
CA LYS A 151 9.94 -5.42 -1.86
C LYS A 151 11.06 -5.19 -0.82
N MET A 152 10.71 -5.19 0.46
CA MET A 152 11.62 -4.89 1.56
C MET A 152 12.15 -6.16 2.23
N GLU A 153 11.32 -7.19 2.32
CA GLU A 153 11.59 -8.48 2.97
C GLU A 153 12.36 -9.42 2.06
N ARG A 154 12.31 -9.18 0.75
CA ARG A 154 12.95 -10.01 -0.23
C ARG A 154 12.47 -11.46 -0.09
N GLN A 155 13.35 -12.46 -0.19
CA GLN A 155 12.99 -13.88 -0.26
C GLN A 155 12.47 -14.42 1.09
N GLU A 156 12.62 -13.65 2.17
CA GLU A 156 11.99 -13.96 3.45
C GLU A 156 10.46 -13.86 3.36
N GLY A 157 9.95 -13.17 2.33
CA GLY A 157 8.52 -13.00 2.14
C GLY A 157 7.87 -12.21 3.26
N ALA A 158 6.54 -12.28 3.36
CA ALA A 158 5.81 -11.64 4.44
C ALA A 158 4.45 -12.27 4.66
N ASP A 159 3.90 -12.16 5.85
CA ASP A 159 2.52 -12.54 6.10
C ASP A 159 1.57 -11.40 5.77
N LEU A 160 0.50 -11.73 5.03
CA LEU A 160 -0.64 -10.84 4.80
C LEU A 160 -1.76 -11.23 5.75
N ILE A 161 -2.27 -10.24 6.49
CA ILE A 161 -3.28 -10.44 7.53
C ILE A 161 -4.54 -9.67 7.13
N PHE A 162 -5.70 -10.31 7.26
CA PHE A 162 -6.99 -9.74 6.96
C PHE A 162 -7.95 -9.95 8.12
N THR A 163 -8.57 -8.88 8.57
CA THR A 163 -9.59 -8.92 9.64
C THR A 163 -10.98 -9.02 9.04
N ALA A 164 -11.80 -9.91 9.58
CA ALA A 164 -13.20 -10.04 9.20
C ALA A 164 -14.00 -8.81 9.63
N ARG A 165 -15.04 -8.50 8.85
CA ARG A 165 -15.94 -7.37 9.06
C ARG A 165 -17.31 -7.69 8.48
N GLU A 166 -18.30 -6.87 8.79
CA GLU A 166 -19.68 -7.09 8.34
C GLU A 166 -19.82 -6.86 6.83
N ALA A 167 -19.54 -5.62 6.40
CA ALA A 167 -19.57 -5.18 5.01
C ALA A 167 -18.17 -5.11 4.38
N LEU A 168 -18.11 -5.37 3.06
CA LEU A 168 -16.85 -5.35 2.28
C LEU A 168 -15.75 -6.20 2.90
N CYS A 169 -16.11 -7.41 3.34
CA CYS A 169 -15.25 -8.24 4.16
C CYS A 169 -14.19 -8.99 3.35
N PRO A 170 -12.88 -8.74 3.58
CA PRO A 170 -11.81 -9.40 2.84
C PRO A 170 -11.78 -10.91 3.14
N VAL A 171 -12.09 -11.32 4.37
CA VAL A 171 -12.12 -12.75 4.76
C VAL A 171 -13.25 -13.49 4.06
N LYS A 172 -14.47 -12.90 3.99
CA LYS A 172 -15.61 -13.51 3.27
C LYS A 172 -15.32 -13.56 1.77
N ALA A 173 -14.76 -12.50 1.20
CA ALA A 173 -14.44 -12.46 -0.23
C ALA A 173 -13.31 -13.45 -0.60
N LEU A 174 -12.28 -13.59 0.24
CA LEU A 174 -11.25 -14.60 0.06
C LEU A 174 -11.83 -16.02 0.09
N ARG A 175 -12.73 -16.32 1.05
CA ARG A 175 -13.44 -17.61 1.09
C ARG A 175 -14.28 -17.84 -0.17
N ALA A 176 -15.05 -16.84 -0.59
CA ALA A 176 -15.88 -16.93 -1.80
C ALA A 176 -15.02 -17.21 -3.05
N HIS A 177 -13.87 -16.55 -3.16
CA HIS A 177 -12.89 -16.81 -4.23
C HIS A 177 -12.38 -18.24 -4.20
N LEU A 178 -11.91 -18.72 -3.06
CA LEU A 178 -11.41 -20.10 -2.92
C LEU A 178 -12.48 -21.14 -3.24
N THR A 179 -13.75 -20.87 -2.91
CA THR A 179 -14.86 -21.75 -3.25
C THR A 179 -15.22 -21.71 -4.74
N SER A 180 -15.32 -20.52 -5.33
CA SER A 180 -15.67 -20.33 -6.75
C SER A 180 -14.59 -20.88 -7.70
N ASN A 181 -13.32 -20.77 -7.29
CA ASN A 181 -12.15 -21.17 -8.06
C ASN A 181 -11.46 -22.42 -7.48
N LYS A 182 -12.22 -23.29 -6.81
CA LYS A 182 -11.68 -24.50 -6.17
C LYS A 182 -11.05 -25.50 -7.16
N ASP A 183 -11.52 -25.53 -8.41
CA ASP A 183 -11.10 -26.52 -9.42
C ASP A 183 -9.86 -26.07 -10.24
N THR A 184 -9.29 -24.89 -9.94
CA THR A 184 -8.01 -24.46 -10.53
C THR A 184 -6.84 -25.31 -9.99
N LEU A 185 -5.71 -25.36 -10.70
CA LEU A 185 -4.54 -26.13 -10.24
C LEU A 185 -3.95 -25.56 -8.95
N ASP A 186 -3.40 -26.43 -8.10
CA ASP A 186 -2.76 -26.02 -6.83
C ASP A 186 -1.48 -25.20 -7.07
N GLU A 187 -0.79 -25.47 -8.18
CA GLU A 187 0.37 -24.70 -8.64
C GLU A 187 -0.03 -23.38 -9.31
N ALA A 188 -1.32 -23.13 -9.55
CA ALA A 188 -1.75 -21.84 -10.09
C ALA A 188 -1.54 -20.71 -9.04
N PRO A 189 -1.46 -19.44 -9.46
CA PRO A 189 -1.48 -18.32 -8.52
C PRO A 189 -2.72 -18.33 -7.64
N LEU A 190 -2.61 -17.82 -6.41
CA LEU A 190 -3.70 -17.83 -5.42
C LEU A 190 -5.00 -17.22 -5.95
N PHE A 191 -4.91 -16.11 -6.69
CA PHE A 191 -6.06 -15.41 -7.26
C PHE A 191 -6.38 -15.84 -8.72
N ALA A 192 -5.92 -17.01 -9.16
CA ALA A 192 -6.32 -17.56 -10.45
C ALA A 192 -7.83 -17.84 -10.50
N PHE A 193 -8.40 -17.69 -11.69
CA PHE A 193 -9.84 -17.87 -11.92
C PHE A 193 -10.10 -18.83 -13.08
N ARG A 194 -11.27 -19.45 -13.07
CA ARG A 194 -11.71 -20.36 -14.16
C ARG A 194 -12.05 -19.58 -15.43
N THR A 195 -11.63 -20.10 -16.57
CA THR A 195 -11.95 -19.55 -17.89
C THR A 195 -13.11 -20.30 -18.53
N ALA A 196 -13.77 -19.70 -19.53
CA ALA A 196 -14.94 -20.27 -20.18
C ALA A 196 -14.72 -21.65 -20.81
N ASN A 197 -13.48 -21.97 -21.22
CA ASN A 197 -13.08 -23.28 -21.76
C ASN A 197 -12.82 -24.34 -20.67
N GLY A 198 -13.13 -24.06 -19.41
CA GLY A 198 -12.90 -24.98 -18.28
C GLY A 198 -11.45 -25.02 -17.77
N SER A 199 -10.54 -24.26 -18.36
CA SER A 199 -9.17 -24.06 -17.84
C SER A 199 -9.13 -22.99 -16.74
N TRP A 200 -7.94 -22.47 -16.44
CA TRP A 200 -7.71 -21.37 -15.52
C TRP A 200 -6.79 -20.31 -16.12
N ALA A 201 -6.87 -19.09 -15.60
CA ALA A 201 -5.96 -18.00 -15.93
C ALA A 201 -5.51 -17.25 -14.65
N PRO A 202 -4.29 -16.70 -14.64
CA PRO A 202 -3.82 -15.88 -13.53
C PRO A 202 -4.58 -14.56 -13.45
N MET A 203 -4.73 -14.00 -12.25
CA MET A 203 -5.16 -12.61 -12.10
C MET A 203 -4.03 -11.67 -12.54
N VAL A 204 -4.03 -11.30 -13.82
CA VAL A 204 -3.09 -10.31 -14.35
C VAL A 204 -3.48 -8.92 -13.84
N LYS A 205 -2.49 -8.16 -13.35
CA LYS A 205 -2.70 -6.82 -12.79
C LYS A 205 -3.45 -5.90 -13.73
N GLN A 206 -3.16 -5.97 -15.03
CA GLN A 206 -3.79 -5.14 -16.04
C GLN A 206 -5.29 -5.48 -16.18
N TRP A 207 -5.64 -6.76 -16.29
CA TRP A 207 -7.05 -7.21 -16.36
C TRP A 207 -7.86 -6.80 -15.14
N PHE A 208 -7.29 -6.93 -13.94
CA PHE A 208 -7.91 -6.44 -12.71
C PHE A 208 -8.21 -4.93 -12.80
N LEU A 209 -7.22 -4.13 -13.24
CA LEU A 209 -7.38 -2.68 -13.32
C LEU A 209 -8.33 -2.25 -14.44
N ASP A 210 -8.35 -2.96 -15.57
CA ASP A 210 -9.30 -2.75 -16.65
C ASP A 210 -10.72 -3.00 -16.14
N ARG A 211 -10.95 -4.13 -15.46
CA ARG A 211 -12.26 -4.46 -14.90
C ARG A 211 -12.75 -3.45 -13.86
N CYS A 212 -11.87 -2.98 -12.98
CA CYS A 212 -12.23 -1.90 -12.05
C CYS A 212 -12.56 -0.58 -12.79
N ARG A 213 -11.81 -0.24 -13.84
CA ARG A 213 -12.05 0.99 -14.63
C ARG A 213 -13.38 0.95 -15.38
N GLU A 214 -13.77 -0.20 -15.93
CA GLU A 214 -15.07 -0.38 -16.59
C GLU A 214 -16.23 0.01 -15.67
N ILE A 215 -16.10 -0.27 -14.37
CA ILE A 215 -17.12 0.05 -13.36
C ILE A 215 -16.99 1.51 -12.89
N TRP A 216 -15.77 2.00 -12.66
CA TRP A 216 -15.56 3.31 -12.04
C TRP A 216 -15.64 4.50 -13.00
N ILE A 217 -15.26 4.34 -14.28
CA ILE A 217 -15.30 5.44 -15.26
C ILE A 217 -16.73 5.98 -15.45
N PRO A 218 -17.76 5.14 -15.68
CA PRO A 218 -19.14 5.62 -15.82
C PRO A 218 -19.68 6.33 -14.57
N LEU A 219 -19.12 6.05 -13.40
CA LEU A 219 -19.50 6.64 -12.12
C LEU A 219 -18.69 7.90 -11.76
N ASN A 220 -17.89 8.44 -12.69
CA ASN A 220 -16.97 9.57 -12.47
C ASN A 220 -16.01 9.34 -11.27
N CYS A 221 -15.67 8.07 -11.05
CA CYS A 221 -14.78 7.59 -10.00
C CYS A 221 -13.40 7.22 -10.59
N ASP A 222 -12.94 8.01 -11.57
CA ASP A 222 -11.76 7.74 -12.36
C ASP A 222 -10.43 8.18 -11.67
N HIS A 223 -9.30 7.90 -12.32
CA HIS A 223 -7.92 8.18 -11.84
C HIS A 223 -7.35 7.24 -10.76
N ILE A 224 -7.93 6.06 -10.57
CA ILE A 224 -7.40 5.03 -9.68
C ILE A 224 -6.36 4.16 -10.40
N HIS A 225 -5.25 3.89 -9.70
CA HIS A 225 -4.18 3.03 -10.16
C HIS A 225 -3.99 1.86 -9.18
N GLY A 226 -3.22 0.83 -9.55
CA GLY A 226 -2.98 -0.29 -8.64
C GLY A 226 -2.33 0.10 -7.30
N HIS A 227 -1.59 1.21 -7.25
CA HIS A 227 -1.03 1.72 -6.00
C HIS A 227 -2.03 2.52 -5.16
N SER A 228 -3.27 2.73 -5.62
CA SER A 228 -4.29 3.50 -4.89
C SER A 228 -5.01 2.70 -3.81
N PHE A 229 -5.00 1.36 -3.88
CA PHE A 229 -5.61 0.48 -2.87
C PHE A 229 -4.93 0.59 -1.52
N ARG A 230 -3.60 0.47 -1.50
CA ARG A 230 -2.78 0.58 -0.29
C ARG A 230 -2.95 1.89 0.50
N PRO A 231 -2.83 3.11 -0.09
CA PRO A 231 -3.15 4.35 0.59
C PRO A 231 -4.64 4.47 0.94
N GLY A 232 -5.53 3.86 0.15
CA GLY A 232 -6.97 3.81 0.44
C GLY A 232 -7.26 3.10 1.75
N GLY A 233 -6.83 1.84 1.86
CA GLY A 233 -6.99 1.07 3.10
C GLY A 233 -6.33 1.72 4.30
N ALA A 234 -5.13 2.27 4.12
CA ALA A 234 -4.45 2.98 5.21
C ALA A 234 -5.24 4.19 5.69
N THR A 235 -5.75 5.01 4.77
CA THR A 235 -6.54 6.20 5.10
C THR A 235 -7.84 5.80 5.79
N GLU A 236 -8.52 4.79 5.27
CA GLU A 236 -9.79 4.31 5.82
C GLU A 236 -9.61 3.75 7.24
N LEU A 237 -8.58 2.94 7.47
CA LEU A 237 -8.30 2.40 8.81
C LEU A 237 -7.95 3.50 9.81
N LEU A 238 -7.18 4.51 9.40
CA LEU A 238 -6.86 5.67 10.25
C LEU A 238 -8.11 6.50 10.56
N LEU A 239 -8.99 6.73 9.58
CA LEU A 239 -10.29 7.40 9.78
C LEU A 239 -11.21 6.60 10.72
N ALA A 240 -11.14 5.27 10.66
CA ALA A 240 -11.84 4.37 11.57
C ALA A 240 -11.21 4.30 12.98
N GLY A 241 -10.18 5.10 13.28
CA GLY A 241 -9.55 5.20 14.59
C GLY A 241 -8.54 4.09 14.90
N VAL A 242 -8.14 3.28 13.91
CA VAL A 242 -7.08 2.28 14.11
C VAL A 242 -5.76 2.99 14.34
N LEU A 243 -5.03 2.57 15.38
CA LEU A 243 -3.76 3.19 15.75
C LEU A 243 -2.77 3.20 14.57
N PRO A 244 -2.06 4.33 14.35
CA PRO A 244 -1.03 4.45 13.33
C PRO A 244 -0.03 3.29 13.28
N GLU A 245 0.49 2.83 14.43
CA GLU A 245 1.42 1.71 14.48
C GLU A 245 0.80 0.40 14.00
N THR A 246 -0.48 0.16 14.26
CA THR A 246 -1.21 -1.01 13.81
C THR A 246 -1.38 -0.98 12.30
N VAL A 247 -1.78 0.16 11.73
CA VAL A 247 -1.88 0.34 10.27
C VAL A 247 -0.49 0.22 9.63
N ALA A 248 0.54 0.79 10.25
CA ALA A 248 1.92 0.70 9.77
C ALA A 248 2.43 -0.75 9.73
N LYS A 249 2.14 -1.54 10.77
CA LYS A 249 2.45 -2.97 10.85
C LYS A 249 1.67 -3.78 9.82
N LEU A 250 0.36 -3.54 9.70
CA LEU A 250 -0.51 -4.21 8.74
C LEU A 250 -0.02 -4.04 7.29
N GLY A 251 0.29 -2.81 6.90
CA GLY A 251 0.86 -2.56 5.57
C GLY A 251 2.34 -2.86 5.47
N ARG A 252 3.04 -3.29 6.54
CA ARG A 252 4.48 -3.61 6.54
C ARG A 252 5.37 -2.42 6.15
N TRP A 253 5.05 -1.23 6.64
CA TRP A 253 5.95 -0.08 6.49
C TRP A 253 7.06 -0.15 7.54
N LYS A 254 8.32 -0.28 7.10
CA LYS A 254 9.50 -0.30 7.99
C LYS A 254 10.04 1.10 8.35
N SER A 255 9.48 2.17 7.78
CA SER A 255 9.94 3.53 7.99
C SER A 255 8.81 4.54 7.98
N LEU A 256 9.13 5.79 8.33
CA LEU A 256 8.22 6.95 8.27
C LEU A 256 7.69 7.25 6.86
N ALA A 257 8.10 6.51 5.84
CA ALA A 257 7.44 6.52 4.53
C ALA A 257 5.91 6.24 4.64
N PHE A 258 5.46 5.59 5.71
CA PHE A 258 4.05 5.47 6.07
C PHE A 258 3.30 6.81 6.08
N LEU A 259 3.92 7.90 6.56
CA LEU A 259 3.28 9.23 6.64
C LEU A 259 2.86 9.78 5.27
N ILE A 260 3.51 9.35 4.18
CA ILE A 260 3.15 9.74 2.81
C ILE A 260 1.78 9.15 2.39
N TYR A 261 1.34 8.08 3.07
CA TYR A 261 0.08 7.40 2.84
C TYR A 261 -1.07 7.99 3.66
N TRP A 262 -0.81 8.90 4.60
CA TRP A 262 -1.86 9.63 5.30
C TRP A 262 -2.50 10.63 4.35
N ARG A 263 -3.69 10.28 3.83
CA ARG A 263 -4.51 11.15 3.00
C ARG A 263 -5.62 11.75 3.85
N LYS A 264 -6.14 12.91 3.45
CA LYS A 264 -7.15 13.66 4.21
C LYS A 264 -6.64 14.08 5.60
N LEU A 265 -5.48 14.75 5.67
CA LEU A 265 -4.88 15.15 6.95
C LEU A 265 -5.80 16.09 7.74
N GLU A 266 -6.53 16.93 7.01
CA GLU A 266 -7.57 17.82 7.47
C GLU A 266 -8.75 17.11 8.16
N GLU A 267 -9.02 15.84 7.83
CA GLU A 267 -10.02 15.01 8.51
C GLU A 267 -9.37 14.15 9.60
N LEU A 268 -8.23 13.54 9.29
CA LEU A 268 -7.51 12.62 10.18
C LEU A 268 -7.04 13.31 11.46
N ILE A 269 -6.34 14.44 11.35
CA ILE A 269 -5.72 15.10 12.49
C ILE A 269 -6.78 15.54 13.51
N PRO A 270 -7.86 16.26 13.13
CA PRO A 270 -8.91 16.62 14.09
C PRO A 270 -9.60 15.40 14.71
N THR A 271 -9.89 14.35 13.91
CA THR A 271 -10.57 13.14 14.39
C THR A 271 -9.72 12.41 15.43
N MET A 272 -8.43 12.22 15.15
CA MET A 272 -7.50 11.55 16.06
C MET A 272 -7.24 12.35 17.35
N ILE A 273 -7.09 13.67 17.23
CA ILE A 273 -6.94 14.55 18.39
C ILE A 273 -8.21 14.51 19.23
N SER A 274 -9.39 14.69 18.61
CA SER A 274 -10.67 14.67 19.32
C SER A 274 -10.93 13.34 20.04
N ALA A 275 -10.71 12.21 19.37
CA ALA A 275 -10.83 10.89 19.97
C ALA A 275 -9.88 10.69 21.16
N SER A 276 -8.71 11.35 21.15
CA SER A 276 -7.76 11.30 22.26
C SER A 276 -8.25 12.04 23.51
N TYR A 277 -9.24 12.93 23.39
CA TYR A 277 -9.86 13.67 24.48
C TYR A 277 -11.35 13.33 24.63
N SER A 278 -11.77 12.10 24.29
CA SER A 278 -13.17 11.70 24.45
C SER A 278 -13.59 11.79 25.93
N PRO A 279 -14.85 12.18 26.22
CA PRO A 279 -15.33 12.27 27.60
C PRO A 279 -15.18 10.97 28.39
N SER A 280 -15.35 9.81 27.72
CA SER A 280 -15.12 8.50 28.33
C SER A 280 -13.67 8.29 28.76
N ARG A 281 -12.71 8.63 27.90
CA ARG A 281 -11.28 8.52 28.23
C ARG A 281 -10.88 9.48 29.35
N LEU A 282 -11.46 10.67 29.38
CA LEU A 282 -11.25 11.63 30.47
C LEU A 282 -11.82 11.10 31.79
N ALA A 283 -13.00 10.47 31.77
CA ALA A 283 -13.58 9.82 32.95
C ALA A 283 -12.73 8.63 33.43
N ASP A 284 -12.19 7.82 32.52
CA ASP A 284 -11.29 6.72 32.85
C ASP A 284 -9.99 7.25 33.50
N LEU A 285 -9.42 8.33 32.95
CA LEU A 285 -8.24 8.99 33.53
C LEU A 285 -8.53 9.57 34.92
N GLN A 286 -9.68 10.21 35.11
CA GLN A 286 -10.11 10.70 36.43
C GLN A 286 -10.19 9.54 37.43
N THR A 287 -10.80 8.43 37.02
CA THR A 287 -10.92 7.22 37.85
C THR A 287 -9.55 6.63 38.20
N ALA A 288 -8.63 6.58 37.23
CA ALA A 288 -7.27 6.10 37.44
C ALA A 288 -6.46 7.01 38.37
N PHE A 289 -6.56 8.34 38.20
CA PHE A 289 -5.93 9.30 39.10
C PHE A 289 -6.47 9.18 40.52
N GLU A 290 -7.77 9.03 40.67
CA GLU A 290 -8.41 8.86 41.98
C GLU A 290 -7.97 7.56 42.64
N SER A 291 -7.91 6.46 41.88
CA SER A 291 -7.40 5.18 42.36
C SER A 291 -5.94 5.28 42.81
N PHE A 292 -5.09 5.97 42.04
CA PHE A 292 -3.69 6.21 42.38
C PHE A 292 -3.55 7.05 43.65
N ARG A 293 -4.36 8.11 43.76
CA ARG A 293 -4.40 9.01 44.92
C ARG A 293 -4.73 8.24 46.20
N ILE A 294 -5.78 7.41 46.17
CA ILE A 294 -6.19 6.55 47.28
C ILE A 294 -5.06 5.56 47.65
N ALA A 295 -4.48 4.88 46.65
CA ALA A 295 -3.41 3.90 46.88
C ALA A 295 -2.16 4.50 47.54
N HIS A 296 -1.83 5.76 47.21
CA HIS A 296 -0.65 6.45 47.72
C HIS A 296 -0.95 7.41 48.89
N LYS A 297 -2.18 7.39 49.42
CA LYS A 297 -2.62 8.24 50.54
C LYS A 297 -2.36 9.73 50.30
N LEU A 298 -2.52 10.18 49.06
CA LEU A 298 -2.34 11.58 48.69
C LEU A 298 -3.57 12.40 49.08
N PRO A 299 -3.40 13.66 49.54
CA PRO A 299 -4.51 14.52 49.96
C PRO A 299 -5.44 14.88 48.79
N ASP A 300 -6.73 15.06 49.09
CA ASP A 300 -7.79 15.39 48.11
C ASP A 300 -7.55 16.73 47.39
N LYS A 301 -6.73 17.60 47.97
CA LYS A 301 -6.35 18.90 47.40
C LYS A 301 -4.84 19.07 47.51
N ILE A 302 -4.19 19.32 46.37
CA ILE A 302 -2.86 19.94 46.36
C ILE A 302 -3.10 21.39 46.78
N VAL A 303 -2.77 21.73 48.02
CA VAL A 303 -2.66 23.13 48.43
C VAL A 303 -1.37 23.64 47.78
N LEU A 304 -1.51 24.35 46.65
CA LEU A 304 -0.42 25.13 46.07
C LEU A 304 -0.24 26.42 46.88
#